data_AF-A0A4R3U375-F1
#
_entry.id   AF-A0A4R3U375-F1
#
_cell.length_a   1.000
_cell.length_b   1.000
_cell.length_c   1.000
_cell.angle_alpha   90.00
_cell.angle_beta   90.00
_cell.angle_gamma   90.00
#
_symmetry.space_group_name_H-M   'P 1'
#
loop_
_entity.id
_entity.type
_entity.pdbx_description
1 polymer ?
#
loop_
_entity_poly.entity_id
_entity_poly.type
_entity_poly.pdbx_seq_one_letter_code
_entity_poly.pdbx_strand_id
1 'polypeptide(L)'
;MKQFSLCLMVLTALLLGQAAQAQLLLPGPTQVVPPPSPPPPPKLEVPKMPRIDAQPSYNYRPLPRNSFGDRFSKCLEDAAGAGLGPAHRGTYALRCAN
;
A
#
# COMPACT_ATOMS: atom_id res chain seq x y z
N MET A 1 65.29 32.03 -3.40
CA MET A 1 65.17 30.62 -3.86
C MET A 1 63.78 30.03 -3.62
N LYS A 2 63.22 30.05 -2.41
CA LYS A 2 61.90 29.43 -2.10
C LYS A 2 60.71 30.03 -2.87
N GLN A 3 60.68 31.35 -3.06
CA GLN A 3 59.58 32.03 -3.76
C GLN A 3 59.57 31.72 -5.27
N PHE A 4 60.74 31.67 -5.91
CA PHE A 4 60.86 31.25 -7.32
C PHE A 4 60.43 29.80 -7.51
N SER A 5 60.81 28.90 -6.60
CA SER A 5 60.37 27.50 -6.63
C SER A 5 58.86 27.35 -6.47
N LEU A 6 58.23 28.15 -5.62
CA LEU A 6 56.77 28.22 -5.48
C LEU A 6 56.11 28.72 -6.77
N CYS A 7 56.60 29.80 -7.37
CA CYS A 7 56.07 30.31 -8.63
C CYS A 7 56.17 29.27 -9.75
N LEU A 8 57.29 28.55 -9.84
CA LEU A 8 57.51 27.53 -10.87
C LEU A 8 56.57 26.34 -10.69
N MET A 9 56.32 25.89 -9.45
CA MET A 9 55.36 24.84 -9.15
C MET A 9 53.91 25.24 -9.46
N VAL A 10 53.54 26.50 -9.21
CA VAL A 10 52.20 27.00 -9.56
C VAL A 10 52.04 27.06 -11.08
N LEU A 11 53.07 27.52 -11.80
CA LEU A 11 53.03 27.62 -13.26
C LEU A 11 52.87 26.25 -13.92
N THR A 12 53.59 25.23 -13.44
CA THR A 12 53.48 23.86 -13.97
C THR A 12 52.11 23.25 -13.69
N ALA A 13 51.53 23.49 -12.51
CA ALA A 13 50.18 23.03 -12.17
C ALA A 13 49.11 23.64 -13.09
N LEU A 14 49.25 24.91 -13.46
CA LEU A 14 48.34 25.59 -14.40
C LEU A 14 48.48 25.06 -15.84
N LEU A 15 49.69 24.77 -16.30
CA LEU A 15 49.95 24.28 -17.66
C LEU A 15 49.52 22.81 -17.87
N LEU A 16 49.53 22.00 -16.81
CA LEU A 16 49.10 20.59 -16.83
C LEU A 16 47.60 20.42 -16.51
N GLY A 17 46.89 21.51 -16.20
CA GLY A 17 45.45 21.53 -16.02
C GLY A 17 44.75 21.17 -17.32
N GLN A 18 44.46 19.89 -17.49
CA GLN A 18 43.78 19.35 -18.66
C GLN A 18 42.48 20.10 -18.93
N ALA A 19 42.33 20.60 -20.16
CA ALA A 19 41.09 21.15 -20.65
C ALA A 19 40.00 20.06 -20.56
N ALA A 20 39.07 20.21 -19.62
CA ALA A 20 37.89 19.37 -19.53
C ALA A 20 37.05 19.59 -20.80
N GLN A 21 37.16 18.66 -21.75
CA GLN A 21 36.33 18.63 -22.94
C GLN A 21 34.93 18.20 -22.51
N ALA A 22 33.98 19.13 -22.51
CA ALA A 22 32.58 18.80 -22.33
C ALA A 22 32.08 18.11 -23.60
N GLN A 23 31.88 16.79 -23.55
CA GLN A 23 31.23 16.07 -24.63
C GLN A 23 29.73 16.39 -24.58
N LEU A 24 29.23 17.12 -25.58
CA LEU A 24 27.78 17.27 -25.78
C LEU A 24 27.22 15.92 -26.25
N LEU A 25 26.73 15.13 -25.31
CA LEU A 25 25.92 13.96 -25.61
C LEU A 25 24.51 14.48 -25.94
N LEU A 26 24.17 14.54 -27.23
CA LEU A 26 22.77 14.71 -27.62
C LEU A 26 22.00 13.47 -27.14
N PRO A 27 20.88 13.64 -26.41
CA PRO A 27 20.01 12.52 -26.11
C PRO A 27 19.56 11.92 -27.44
N GLY A 28 19.90 10.66 -27.67
CA GLY A 28 19.47 9.91 -28.85
C GLY A 28 17.93 9.90 -28.95
N PRO A 29 17.37 9.60 -30.14
CA PRO A 29 15.93 9.57 -30.32
C PRO A 29 15.30 8.65 -29.27
N THR A 30 14.36 9.20 -28.49
CA THR A 30 13.57 8.45 -27.54
C THR A 30 12.85 7.36 -28.30
N GLN A 31 13.26 6.11 -28.11
CA GLN A 31 12.50 4.97 -28.59
C GLN A 31 11.19 4.96 -27.82
N VAL A 32 10.12 5.43 -28.45
CA VAL A 32 8.77 5.34 -27.91
C VAL A 32 8.38 3.88 -27.97
N VAL A 33 8.64 3.17 -26.86
CA VAL A 33 8.12 1.82 -26.68
C VAL A 33 6.60 1.97 -26.53
N PRO A 34 5.80 1.35 -27.41
CA PRO A 34 4.36 1.39 -27.24
C PRO A 34 3.98 0.77 -25.90
N PRO A 35 2.98 1.33 -25.19
CA PRO A 35 2.56 0.78 -23.91
C PRO A 35 2.12 -0.68 -24.07
N PRO A 36 2.34 -1.53 -23.05
CA PRO A 36 1.88 -2.90 -23.08
C PRO A 36 0.35 -2.95 -23.26
N SER A 37 -0.13 -3.95 -24.00
CA SER A 37 -1.57 -4.17 -24.18
C SER A 37 -2.26 -4.39 -22.84
N PRO A 38 -3.47 -3.86 -22.63
CA PRO A 38 -4.22 -4.04 -21.40
C PRO A 38 -4.50 -5.53 -21.11
N PRO A 39 -4.59 -5.92 -19.83
CA PRO A 39 -4.89 -7.31 -19.47
C PRO A 39 -6.25 -7.73 -20.03
N PRO A 40 -6.44 -9.04 -20.31
CA PRO A 40 -7.73 -9.54 -20.77
C PRO A 40 -8.81 -9.26 -19.72
N PRO A 41 -10.05 -8.97 -20.14
CA PRO A 41 -11.14 -8.74 -19.22
C PRO A 41 -11.35 -9.97 -18.32
N PRO A 42 -11.71 -9.77 -17.04
CA PRO A 42 -11.99 -10.88 -16.14
C PRO A 42 -13.10 -11.74 -16.73
N LYS A 43 -12.92 -13.06 -16.63
CA LYS A 43 -13.91 -14.01 -17.13
C LYS A 43 -15.18 -13.86 -16.28
N LEU A 44 -16.27 -13.39 -16.88
CA LEU A 44 -17.58 -13.41 -16.24
C LEU A 44 -18.06 -14.86 -16.20
N GLU A 45 -17.89 -15.52 -15.06
CA GLU A 45 -18.53 -16.80 -14.81
C GLU A 45 -20.00 -16.56 -14.47
N VAL A 46 -20.88 -17.02 -15.36
CA VAL A 46 -22.33 -16.98 -15.11
C VAL A 46 -22.62 -17.93 -13.94
N PRO A 47 -23.25 -17.46 -12.84
CA PRO A 47 -23.64 -18.34 -11.75
C PRO A 47 -24.52 -19.48 -12.27
N LYS A 48 -24.27 -20.70 -11.81
CA LYS A 48 -25.06 -21.86 -12.22
C LYS A 48 -26.51 -21.67 -11.77
N MET A 49 -27.45 -21.82 -12.70
CA MET A 49 -28.89 -21.76 -12.38
C MET A 49 -29.24 -22.81 -11.33
N PRO A 50 -29.97 -22.45 -10.26
CA PRO A 50 -30.54 -23.40 -9.31
C PRO A 50 -31.43 -24.40 -10.04
N ARG A 51 -31.25 -25.70 -9.78
CA ARG A 51 -32.10 -26.77 -10.33
C ARG A 51 -33.16 -27.15 -9.30
N ILE A 52 -34.40 -27.37 -9.74
CA ILE A 52 -35.53 -27.71 -8.87
C ILE A 52 -35.35 -29.09 -8.22
N ASP A 53 -34.81 -30.06 -8.98
CA ASP A 53 -34.59 -31.43 -8.51
C ASP A 53 -33.24 -31.64 -7.80
N ALA A 54 -32.48 -30.57 -7.55
CA ALA A 54 -31.21 -30.69 -6.84
C ALA A 54 -31.44 -30.89 -5.35
N GLN A 55 -30.69 -31.81 -4.75
CA GLN A 55 -30.71 -31.99 -3.31
C GLN A 55 -30.26 -30.70 -2.60
N PRO A 56 -30.94 -30.29 -1.51
CA PRO A 56 -30.53 -29.10 -0.75
C PRO A 56 -29.08 -29.21 -0.29
N SER A 57 -28.27 -28.23 -0.66
CA SER A 57 -26.90 -28.10 -0.18
C SER A 57 -26.89 -27.08 0.95
N TYR A 58 -26.73 -27.55 2.19
CA TYR A 58 -26.60 -26.68 3.35
C TYR A 58 -25.14 -26.30 3.57
N ASN A 59 -24.86 -25.00 3.58
CA ASN A 59 -23.56 -24.49 3.98
C ASN A 59 -23.54 -24.32 5.49
N TYR A 60 -22.93 -25.27 6.20
CA TYR A 60 -22.77 -25.23 7.67
C TYR A 60 -21.57 -24.38 8.10
N ARG A 61 -21.00 -23.56 7.22
CA ARG A 61 -19.94 -22.63 7.62
C ARG A 61 -20.51 -21.66 8.66
N PRO A 62 -19.83 -21.49 9.80
CA PRO A 62 -20.20 -20.45 10.75
C PRO A 62 -20.22 -19.11 10.04
N LEU A 63 -21.24 -18.29 10.31
CA LEU A 63 -21.24 -16.92 9.81
C LEU A 63 -19.98 -16.21 10.32
N PRO A 64 -19.38 -15.32 9.51
CA PRO A 64 -18.28 -14.49 9.97
C PRO A 64 -18.66 -13.80 11.28
N ARG A 65 -17.78 -13.86 12.28
CA ARG A 65 -17.97 -13.09 13.50
C ARG A 65 -17.92 -11.60 13.13
N ASN A 66 -18.90 -10.85 13.61
CA ASN A 66 -18.89 -9.39 13.47
C ASN A 66 -17.61 -8.81 14.10
N SER A 67 -17.22 -7.62 13.66
CA SER A 67 -16.04 -6.96 14.22
C SER A 67 -16.20 -6.72 15.73
N PHE A 68 -15.09 -6.58 16.45
CA PHE A 68 -15.15 -6.28 17.88
C PHE A 68 -15.97 -5.00 18.15
N GLY A 69 -15.82 -3.97 17.32
CA GLY A 69 -16.57 -2.71 17.43
C GLY A 69 -18.09 -2.90 17.29
N ASP A 70 -18.53 -3.70 16.32
CA ASP A 70 -19.95 -4.00 16.12
C ASP A 70 -20.56 -4.78 17.29
N ARG A 71 -19.76 -5.69 17.87
CA ARG A 71 -20.18 -6.42 19.07
C ARG A 71 -20.25 -5.50 20.28
N PHE A 72 -19.25 -4.62 20.42
CA PHE A 72 -19.18 -3.67 21.51
C PHE A 72 -20.34 -2.68 21.50
N SER A 73 -20.69 -2.10 20.33
CA SER A 73 -21.83 -1.21 20.18
C SER A 73 -23.15 -1.92 20.50
N LYS A 74 -23.36 -3.13 19.97
CA LYS A 74 -24.54 -3.94 20.29
C LYS A 74 -24.66 -4.21 21.79
N CYS A 75 -23.57 -4.62 22.44
CA CYS A 75 -23.57 -4.87 23.88
C CYS A 75 -23.79 -3.59 24.71
N LEU A 76 -23.34 -2.42 24.23
CA LEU A 76 -23.64 -1.14 24.87
C LEU A 76 -25.14 -0.81 24.82
N GLU A 77 -25.78 -1.05 23.67
CA GLU A 77 -27.23 -0.85 23.52
C GLU A 77 -28.03 -1.84 24.38
N ASP A 78 -27.63 -3.10 24.42
CA ASP A 78 -28.26 -4.11 25.26
C ASP A 78 -28.14 -3.74 26.75
N ALA A 79 -26.98 -3.22 27.18
CA ALA A 79 -26.78 -2.70 28.54
C ALA A 79 -27.64 -1.46 28.82
N ALA A 80 -27.81 -0.60 27.82
CA ALA A 80 -28.66 0.58 27.92
C ALA A 80 -30.13 0.21 28.09
N GLY A 81 -30.62 -0.74 27.28
CA GLY A 81 -31.97 -1.28 27.37
C GLY A 81 -32.22 -2.03 28.68
N ALA A 82 -31.18 -2.65 29.25
CA ALA A 82 -31.23 -3.26 30.58
C ALA A 82 -31.14 -2.24 31.74
N GLY A 83 -31.04 -0.94 31.45
CA GLY A 83 -31.04 0.12 32.46
C GLY A 83 -29.72 0.27 33.23
N LEU A 84 -28.61 -0.29 32.74
CA LEU A 84 -27.31 -0.08 33.38
C LEU A 84 -26.94 1.41 33.33
N GLY A 85 -26.31 1.92 34.39
CA GLY A 85 -25.75 3.26 34.39
C GLY A 85 -24.51 3.37 33.49
N PRO A 86 -24.10 4.60 33.06
CA PRO A 86 -22.96 4.81 32.16
C PRO A 86 -21.67 4.12 32.62
N ALA A 87 -21.38 4.12 33.92
CA ALA A 87 -20.20 3.48 34.49
C ALA A 87 -20.20 1.94 34.35
N HIS A 88 -21.38 1.30 34.35
CA HIS A 88 -21.51 -0.16 34.26
C HIS A 88 -21.69 -0.66 32.82
N ARG A 89 -22.19 0.19 31.91
CA ARG A 89 -22.36 -0.17 30.49
C ARG A 89 -21.05 -0.53 29.82
N GLY A 90 -19.98 0.25 30.05
CA GLY A 90 -18.68 -0.01 29.43
C GLY A 90 -18.05 -1.32 29.90
N THR A 91 -18.13 -1.62 31.19
CA THR A 91 -17.59 -2.88 31.74
C THR A 91 -18.39 -4.10 31.30
N TYR A 92 -19.72 -3.98 31.19
CA TYR A 92 -20.57 -5.00 30.58
C TYR A 92 -20.21 -5.21 29.10
N ALA A 93 -20.10 -4.14 28.31
CA ALA A 93 -19.83 -4.23 26.89
C ALA A 93 -18.47 -4.86 26.59
N LEU A 94 -17.44 -4.57 27.39
CA LEU A 94 -16.12 -5.22 27.28
C LEU A 94 -16.20 -6.73 27.51
N ARG A 95 -17.01 -7.20 28.46
CA ARG A 95 -17.16 -8.63 28.74
C ARG A 95 -18.04 -9.33 27.69
N CYS A 96 -19.10 -8.68 27.24
CA CYS A 96 -20.03 -9.19 26.23
C CYS A 96 -19.40 -9.26 24.83
N ALA A 97 -18.49 -8.34 24.50
CA ALA A 97 -17.82 -8.27 23.20
C ALA A 97 -16.55 -9.15 23.08
N ASN A 98 -16.20 -9.95 24.09
CA ASN A 98 -15.12 -10.97 24.03
C ASN A 98 -15.69 -12.36 23.73
#